data_AF-A0A0N0ZST0-F1
#
_entry.id   AF-A0A0N0ZST0-F1
#
_cell.length_a   1.000
_cell.length_b   1.000
_cell.length_c   1.000
_cell.angle_alpha   90.00
_cell.angle_beta   90.00
_cell.angle_gamma   90.00
#
_symmetry.space_group_name_H-M   'P 1'
#
loop_
_entity.id
_entity.type
_entity.pdbx_description
1 polymer ?
#
loop_
_entity_poly.entity_id
_entity_poly.type
_entity_poly.pdbx_seq_one_letter_code
_entity_poly.pdbx_strand_id
1 'polypeptide(L)'
;MDSKEFKIVFGEIAKENNYLKAFGGWYLESSECLAVLELQKSTYGDYYMLNIKVFIQGSFDREYHPTKQLIKSPIGDVTKQVIDDILALDRPMSDDLRIEKLKELFKDTITPFVSKLMTKRSIIEAESKGEIKLLSSVKKELEKLLV
;
A
#
# COMPACT_ATOMS: atom_id res chain seq x y z
N MET A 1 5.12 21.09 -8.19
CA MET A 1 6.02 19.92 -8.18
C MET A 1 5.75 19.04 -9.38
N ASP A 2 6.82 18.58 -10.02
CA ASP A 2 6.73 17.63 -11.11
C ASP A 2 6.63 16.17 -10.62
N SER A 3 6.50 15.24 -11.56
CA SER A 3 6.42 13.79 -11.30
C SER A 3 7.64 13.23 -10.54
N LYS A 4 8.83 13.76 -10.77
CA LYS A 4 10.08 13.29 -10.15
C LYS A 4 10.17 13.80 -8.71
N GLU A 5 9.90 15.08 -8.49
CA GLU A 5 9.84 15.72 -7.18
C GLU A 5 8.77 15.06 -6.30
N PHE A 6 7.57 14.83 -6.85
CA PHE A 6 6.49 14.16 -6.13
C PHE A 6 6.90 12.80 -5.59
N LYS A 7 7.58 11.96 -6.41
CA LYS A 7 8.07 10.65 -5.96
C LYS A 7 9.15 10.73 -4.89
N ILE A 8 9.98 11.77 -4.92
CA ILE A 8 11.00 11.99 -3.88
C ILE A 8 10.30 12.32 -2.57
N VAL A 9 9.41 13.31 -2.57
CA VAL A 9 8.62 13.73 -1.40
C VAL A 9 7.82 12.56 -0.83
N PHE A 10 7.06 11.85 -1.66
CA PHE A 10 6.31 10.66 -1.23
C PHE A 10 7.23 9.63 -0.59
N GLY A 11 8.42 9.44 -1.16
CA GLY A 11 9.39 8.47 -0.64
C GLY A 11 10.02 8.85 0.70
N GLU A 12 10.28 10.13 0.94
CA GLU A 12 10.77 10.60 2.24
C GLU A 12 9.68 10.45 3.32
N ILE A 13 8.42 10.81 3.01
CA ILE A 13 7.30 10.61 3.95
C ILE A 13 7.06 9.12 4.20
N ALA A 14 7.17 8.26 3.17
CA ALA A 14 7.08 6.81 3.34
C ALA A 14 8.18 6.29 4.28
N LYS A 15 9.41 6.78 4.11
CA LYS A 15 10.55 6.43 4.97
C LYS A 15 10.34 6.90 6.42
N GLU A 16 9.82 8.10 6.64
CA GLU A 16 9.42 8.60 7.97
C GLU A 16 8.38 7.69 8.64
N ASN A 17 7.58 6.96 7.84
CA ASN A 17 6.61 5.96 8.29
C ASN A 17 7.15 4.51 8.24
N ASN A 18 8.48 4.34 8.29
CA ASN A 18 9.20 3.05 8.32
C ASN A 18 9.12 2.18 7.06
N TYR A 19 8.65 2.72 5.93
CA TYR A 19 8.69 1.97 4.69
C TYR A 19 10.10 1.99 4.09
N LEU A 20 10.53 0.83 3.60
CA LEU A 20 11.76 0.65 2.84
C LEU A 20 11.49 0.81 1.34
N LYS A 21 12.44 1.36 0.60
CA LYS A 21 12.31 1.58 -0.84
C LYS A 21 12.88 0.40 -1.63
N ALA A 22 12.10 -0.16 -2.55
CA ALA A 22 12.57 -1.21 -3.46
C ALA A 22 11.86 -1.12 -4.82
N PHE A 23 12.60 -1.30 -5.92
CA PHE A 23 12.06 -1.43 -7.28
C PHE A 23 11.07 -0.33 -7.71
N GLY A 24 11.23 0.89 -7.19
CA GLY A 24 10.35 2.03 -7.50
C GLY A 24 8.99 2.01 -6.79
N GLY A 25 8.85 1.18 -5.75
CA GLY A 25 7.80 1.25 -4.75
C GLY A 25 8.39 1.28 -3.34
N TRP A 26 7.50 1.19 -2.35
CA TRP A 26 7.86 1.15 -0.93
C TRP A 26 7.18 -0.02 -0.27
N TYR A 27 7.82 -0.62 0.72
CA TYR A 27 7.27 -1.77 1.42
C TYR A 27 7.52 -1.70 2.91
N LEU A 28 6.64 -2.35 3.66
CA LEU A 28 6.73 -2.57 5.09
C LEU A 28 6.50 -4.06 5.32
N GLU A 29 7.31 -4.69 6.16
CA GLU A 29 7.23 -6.14 6.40
C GLU A 29 7.11 -6.46 7.89
N SER A 30 6.43 -7.57 8.18
CA SER A 30 6.40 -8.25 9.45
C SER A 30 6.74 -9.73 9.22
N SER A 31 6.82 -10.52 10.30
CA SER A 31 6.94 -11.98 10.18
C SER A 31 5.71 -12.64 9.52
N GLU A 32 4.60 -11.92 9.40
CA GLU A 32 3.33 -12.47 8.91
C GLU A 32 2.86 -11.86 7.60
N CYS A 33 3.29 -10.65 7.24
CA CYS A 33 2.77 -9.91 6.10
C CYS A 33 3.84 -9.03 5.45
N LEU A 34 3.66 -8.76 4.15
CA LEU A 34 4.42 -7.77 3.40
C LEU A 34 3.42 -6.80 2.75
N ALA A 35 3.47 -5.53 3.14
CA ALA A 35 2.68 -4.46 2.56
C ALA A 35 3.51 -3.67 1.54
N VAL A 36 2.90 -3.30 0.40
CA VAL A 36 3.52 -2.54 -0.68
C VAL A 36 2.69 -1.30 -0.98
N LEU A 37 3.36 -0.16 -1.07
CA LEU A 37 2.87 1.08 -1.66
C LEU A 37 3.47 1.24 -3.05
N GLU A 38 2.62 1.27 -4.06
CA GLU A 38 3.03 1.50 -5.44
C GLU A 38 2.29 2.69 -6.05
N LEU A 39 3.05 3.71 -6.46
CA LEU A 39 2.53 4.79 -7.29
C LEU A 39 2.47 4.33 -8.75
N GLN A 40 1.25 4.06 -9.24
CA GLN A 40 0.97 3.77 -10.64
C GLN A 40 0.65 5.05 -11.39
N LYS A 41 1.50 5.41 -12.36
CA LYS A 41 1.28 6.60 -13.19
C LYS A 41 0.08 6.37 -14.11
N SER A 42 -0.83 7.33 -14.20
CA SER A 42 -1.89 7.28 -15.21
C SER A 42 -1.34 7.50 -16.61
N THR A 43 -1.91 6.80 -17.59
CA THR A 43 -1.66 7.03 -19.02
C THR A 43 -2.56 8.11 -19.62
N TYR A 44 -3.57 8.58 -18.87
CA TYR A 44 -4.61 9.50 -19.36
C TYR A 44 -4.52 10.92 -18.79
N GLY A 45 -3.68 11.15 -17.78
CA GLY A 45 -3.55 12.46 -17.14
C GLY A 45 -2.34 12.55 -16.22
N ASP A 46 -2.05 13.75 -15.71
CA ASP A 46 -0.87 13.97 -14.88
C ASP A 46 -1.14 13.64 -13.41
N TYR A 47 -1.52 12.39 -13.12
CA TYR A 47 -1.77 11.94 -11.75
C TYR A 47 -1.25 10.52 -11.48
N TYR A 48 -1.21 10.15 -10.20
CA TYR A 48 -0.94 8.80 -9.72
C TYR A 48 -2.18 8.14 -9.13
N MET A 49 -2.29 6.84 -9.29
CA MET A 49 -3.07 5.98 -8.42
C MET A 49 -2.12 5.34 -7.41
N LEU A 50 -2.46 5.36 -6.13
CA LEU A 50 -1.69 4.65 -5.11
C LEU A 50 -2.31 3.28 -4.88
N ASN A 51 -1.58 2.23 -5.26
CA ASN A 51 -1.96 0.85 -4.97
C ASN A 51 -1.30 0.42 -3.66
N ILE A 52 -2.13 0.07 -2.67
CA ILE A 52 -1.72 -0.55 -1.42
C ILE A 52 -2.04 -2.04 -1.53
N LYS A 53 -1.01 -2.88 -1.42
CA LYS A 53 -1.11 -4.34 -1.59
C LYS A 53 -0.53 -5.02 -0.37
N VAL A 54 -1.26 -5.95 0.23
CA VAL A 54 -0.78 -6.76 1.35
C VAL A 54 -0.69 -8.21 0.90
N PHE A 55 0.44 -8.84 1.18
CA PHE A 55 0.73 -10.23 0.91
C PHE A 55 0.90 -10.97 2.25
N ILE A 56 0.22 -12.10 2.42
CA ILE A 56 0.16 -12.85 3.67
C ILE A 56 1.16 -13.99 3.62
N GLN A 57 2.13 -14.01 4.52
CA GLN A 57 3.16 -15.06 4.56
C GLN A 57 2.55 -16.44 4.80
N GLY A 58 2.92 -17.40 3.96
CA GLY A 58 2.40 -18.77 3.95
C GLY A 58 1.11 -18.96 3.15
N SER A 59 0.48 -17.88 2.66
CA SER A 59 -0.72 -18.00 1.82
C SER A 59 -0.38 -18.71 0.51
N PHE A 60 -1.12 -19.76 0.16
CA PHE A 60 -0.83 -20.63 -0.99
C PHE A 60 0.57 -21.27 -0.95
N ASP A 61 1.07 -21.57 0.26
CA ASP A 61 2.40 -22.13 0.50
C ASP A 61 3.55 -21.25 -0.05
N ARG A 62 3.35 -19.92 -0.03
CA ARG A 62 4.33 -18.94 -0.53
C ARG A 62 4.99 -18.15 0.59
N GLU A 63 6.29 -17.94 0.43
CA GLU A 63 7.03 -16.91 1.15
C GLU A 63 7.20 -15.70 0.24
N TYR A 64 6.79 -14.54 0.74
CA TYR A 64 6.80 -13.29 0.00
C TYR A 64 8.00 -12.44 0.42
N HIS A 65 8.81 -12.05 -0.57
CA HIS A 65 9.91 -11.12 -0.41
C HIS A 65 9.71 -9.91 -1.33
N PRO A 66 10.31 -8.74 -1.02
CA PRO A 66 10.13 -7.51 -1.79
C PRO A 66 10.88 -7.56 -3.13
N THR A 67 10.50 -8.47 -4.02
CA THR A 67 11.09 -8.62 -5.36
C THR A 67 10.47 -7.63 -6.34
N LYS A 68 11.15 -7.36 -7.48
CA LYS A 68 10.60 -6.51 -8.55
C LYS A 68 9.22 -7.00 -9.00
N GLN A 69 9.03 -8.31 -9.15
CA GLN A 69 7.76 -8.89 -9.58
C GLN A 69 6.66 -8.64 -8.55
N LEU A 70 6.95 -8.82 -7.26
CA LEU A 70 5.98 -8.61 -6.19
C LEU A 70 5.63 -7.14 -6.02
N ILE A 71 6.63 -6.25 -5.99
CA ILE A 71 6.42 -4.79 -5.88
C ILE A 71 5.58 -4.27 -7.05
N LYS A 72 5.77 -4.82 -8.26
CA LYS A 72 5.03 -4.44 -9.48
C LYS A 72 3.78 -5.30 -9.76
N SER A 73 3.43 -6.21 -8.85
CA SER A 73 2.24 -7.04 -9.02
C SER A 73 0.99 -6.15 -9.06
N PRO A 74 0.04 -6.40 -9.98
CA PRO A 74 -1.20 -5.62 -10.03
C PRO A 74 -2.09 -5.85 -8.82
N ILE A 75 -1.92 -6.99 -8.12
CA ILE A 75 -2.76 -7.41 -6.99
C ILE A 75 -1.91 -8.00 -5.86
N GLY A 76 -2.38 -7.81 -4.63
CA GLY A 76 -1.98 -8.59 -3.45
C GLY A 76 -3.13 -9.47 -2.95
N ASP A 77 -2.89 -10.20 -1.87
CA ASP A 77 -3.92 -10.97 -1.16
C ASP A 77 -5.03 -10.04 -0.63
N VAL A 78 -4.63 -8.84 -0.19
CA VAL A 78 -5.51 -7.69 0.03
C VAL A 78 -5.04 -6.54 -0.86
N THR A 79 -5.96 -5.88 -1.56
CA THR A 79 -5.64 -4.72 -2.41
C THR A 79 -6.59 -3.57 -2.13
N LYS A 80 -6.04 -2.37 -1.99
CA LYS A 80 -6.78 -1.11 -1.94
C LYS A 80 -6.12 -0.11 -2.87
N GLN A 81 -6.90 0.48 -3.77
CA GLN A 81 -6.44 1.63 -4.56
C GLN A 81 -6.93 2.91 -3.91
N VAL A 82 -6.05 3.90 -3.82
CA VAL A 82 -6.36 5.26 -3.39
C VAL A 82 -6.22 6.18 -4.60
N ILE A 83 -7.29 6.90 -4.89
CA ILE A 83 -7.34 7.97 -5.89
C ILE A 83 -7.73 9.22 -5.12
N ASP A 84 -6.83 10.19 -5.07
CA ASP A 84 -7.00 11.41 -4.31
C ASP A 84 -6.41 12.59 -5.09
N ASP A 85 -6.98 13.78 -4.89
CA ASP A 85 -6.55 15.02 -5.54
C ASP A 85 -5.09 15.36 -5.22
N ILE A 86 -4.59 14.96 -4.06
CA ILE A 86 -3.19 15.17 -3.70
C ILE A 86 -2.23 14.36 -4.57
N LEU A 87 -2.71 13.31 -5.23
CA LEU A 87 -1.98 12.49 -6.19
C LEU A 87 -2.10 13.03 -7.63
N ALA A 88 -2.93 14.06 -7.85
CA ALA A 88 -3.13 14.70 -9.15
C ALA A 88 -2.25 15.93 -9.32
N LEU A 89 -1.21 15.82 -10.14
CA LEU A 89 -0.18 16.86 -10.34
C LEU A 89 -0.64 17.96 -11.29
N ASP A 90 -1.64 17.68 -12.14
CA ASP A 90 -2.32 18.66 -12.98
C ASP A 90 -3.29 19.57 -12.19
N ARG A 91 -3.65 19.20 -10.96
CA ARG A 91 -4.50 20.05 -10.12
C ARG A 91 -3.71 21.19 -9.48
N PRO A 92 -4.20 22.44 -9.57
CA PRO A 92 -3.56 23.59 -8.92
C PRO A 92 -3.47 23.41 -7.40
N MET A 93 -2.25 23.32 -6.89
CA MET A 93 -1.94 23.23 -5.46
C MET A 93 -0.49 23.69 -5.27
N SER A 94 -0.21 24.48 -4.22
CA SER A 94 1.18 24.80 -3.88
C SER A 94 1.91 23.54 -3.39
N ASP A 95 3.23 23.52 -3.55
CA ASP A 95 4.02 22.35 -3.17
C ASP A 95 4.00 22.12 -1.67
N ASP A 96 4.06 23.18 -0.86
CA ASP A 96 3.97 23.10 0.59
C ASP A 96 2.64 22.49 1.05
N LEU A 97 1.52 22.94 0.47
CA LEU A 97 0.21 22.40 0.79
C LEU A 97 0.10 20.92 0.37
N ARG A 98 0.69 20.55 -0.76
CA ARG A 98 0.69 19.15 -1.22
C ARG A 98 1.52 18.26 -0.30
N ILE A 99 2.67 18.74 0.18
CA ILE A 99 3.51 18.03 1.16
C ILE A 99 2.75 17.82 2.46
N GLU A 100 2.09 18.87 2.98
CA GLU A 100 1.27 18.80 4.19
C GLU A 100 0.16 17.75 4.04
N LYS A 101 -0.62 17.82 2.96
CA LYS A 101 -1.69 16.86 2.70
C LYS A 101 -1.21 15.44 2.43
N LEU A 102 -0.02 15.26 1.86
CA LEU A 102 0.60 13.93 1.76
C LEU A 102 0.91 13.35 3.14
N LYS A 103 1.41 14.17 4.07
CA LYS A 103 1.63 13.73 5.46
C LYS A 103 0.32 13.35 6.14
N GLU A 104 -0.75 14.11 5.92
CA GLU A 104 -2.11 13.78 6.39
C GLU A 104 -2.60 12.46 5.77
N LEU A 105 -2.44 12.24 4.46
CA LEU A 105 -2.80 10.97 3.83
C LEU A 105 -2.08 9.78 4.47
N PHE A 106 -0.79 9.92 4.77
CA PHE A 106 -0.06 8.87 5.48
C PHE A 106 -0.63 8.64 6.88
N LYS A 107 -0.78 9.71 7.66
CA LYS A 107 -1.24 9.66 9.05
C LYS A 107 -2.66 9.11 9.20
N ASP A 108 -3.58 9.56 8.35
CA ASP A 108 -5.02 9.34 8.55
C ASP A 108 -5.55 8.17 7.70
N THR A 109 -4.86 7.81 6.62
CA THR A 109 -5.31 6.75 5.70
C THR A 109 -4.31 5.60 5.57
N ILE A 110 -3.09 5.85 5.08
CA ILE A 110 -2.16 4.77 4.69
C ILE A 110 -1.70 3.98 5.91
N THR A 111 -1.16 4.67 6.92
CA THR A 111 -0.59 4.03 8.10
C THR A 111 -1.66 3.29 8.92
N PRO A 112 -2.85 3.86 9.21
CA PRO A 112 -3.92 3.12 9.89
C PRO A 112 -4.43 1.93 9.09
N PHE A 113 -4.54 2.04 7.77
CA PHE A 113 -4.97 0.91 6.94
C PHE A 113 -3.95 -0.22 6.92
N VAL A 114 -2.67 0.09 6.67
CA VAL A 114 -1.61 -0.94 6.58
C VAL A 114 -1.37 -1.59 7.94
N SER A 115 -1.27 -0.82 9.03
CA SER A 115 -1.05 -1.38 10.37
C SER A 115 -2.09 -2.41 10.79
N LYS A 116 -3.36 -2.22 10.45
CA LYS A 116 -4.44 -3.19 10.68
C LYS A 116 -4.27 -4.49 9.90
N LEU A 117 -3.41 -4.52 8.90
CA LEU A 117 -3.22 -5.65 7.98
C LEU A 117 -1.83 -6.27 8.09
N MET A 118 -1.06 -5.98 9.15
CA MET A 118 0.29 -6.52 9.32
C MET A 118 0.37 -7.86 10.09
N THR A 119 -0.78 -8.44 10.49
CA THR A 119 -0.87 -9.78 11.10
C THR A 119 -2.02 -10.56 10.51
N LYS A 120 -1.91 -11.90 10.46
CA LYS A 120 -2.99 -12.79 9.96
C LYS A 120 -4.27 -12.61 10.77
N ARG A 121 -4.14 -12.47 12.08
CA ARG A 121 -5.27 -12.29 13.00
C ARG A 121 -5.97 -10.95 12.78
N SER A 122 -5.24 -9.86 12.62
CA SER A 122 -5.85 -8.56 12.38
C SER A 122 -6.54 -8.49 11.01
N ILE A 123 -6.03 -9.21 10.01
CA ILE A 123 -6.69 -9.34 8.69
C ILE A 123 -8.04 -10.06 8.81
N ILE A 124 -8.11 -11.19 9.53
CA ILE A 124 -9.40 -11.90 9.69
C ILE A 124 -10.41 -11.07 10.50
N GLU A 125 -9.93 -10.34 11.52
CA GLU A 125 -10.77 -9.43 12.29
C GLU A 125 -11.30 -8.28 11.41
N ALA A 126 -10.44 -7.68 10.56
CA ALA A 126 -10.83 -6.62 9.64
C ALA A 126 -11.86 -7.09 8.60
N GLU A 127 -11.73 -8.32 8.09
CA GLU A 127 -12.71 -8.91 7.17
C GLU A 127 -14.05 -9.18 7.87
N SER A 128 -14.04 -9.71 9.10
CA SER A 128 -15.27 -9.97 9.85
C SER A 128 -16.06 -8.70 10.20
N LYS A 129 -15.37 -7.56 10.35
CA LYS A 129 -15.96 -6.22 10.55
C LYS A 129 -16.40 -5.54 9.25
N GLY A 130 -16.13 -6.15 8.08
CA GLY A 130 -16.42 -5.58 6.78
C GLY A 130 -15.52 -4.40 6.37
N GLU A 131 -14.39 -4.20 7.07
CA GLU A 131 -13.44 -3.12 6.77
C GLU A 131 -12.62 -3.41 5.50
N ILE A 132 -12.41 -4.70 5.21
CA ILE A 132 -11.80 -5.19 3.98
C ILE A 132 -12.65 -6.32 3.40
N LYS A 133 -12.44 -6.59 2.11
CA LYS A 133 -12.99 -7.76 1.44
C LYS A 133 -11.85 -8.68 1.01
N LEU A 134 -11.87 -9.91 1.49
CA LEU A 134 -10.97 -10.96 1.00
C LEU A 134 -11.62 -11.73 -0.15
N LEU A 135 -10.80 -12.17 -1.11
CA LEU A 135 -11.24 -13.20 -2.03
C LEU A 135 -11.45 -14.51 -1.26
N SER A 136 -12.43 -15.31 -1.68
CA SER A 136 -12.77 -16.56 -0.99
C SER A 136 -11.59 -17.54 -0.92
N SER A 137 -10.71 -17.54 -1.91
CA SER A 137 -9.48 -18.33 -1.91
C SER A 137 -8.49 -17.84 -0.85
N VAL A 138 -8.22 -16.53 -0.80
CA VAL A 138 -7.34 -15.91 0.20
C VAL A 138 -7.86 -16.14 1.62
N LYS A 139 -9.18 -16.02 1.84
CA LYS A 139 -9.79 -16.28 3.16
C LYS A 139 -9.54 -17.71 3.64
N LYS A 140 -9.75 -18.70 2.76
CA LYS A 140 -9.48 -20.12 3.08
C LYS A 140 -8.01 -20.37 3.41
N GLU A 141 -7.09 -19.76 2.67
CA GLU A 141 -5.65 -19.88 2.97
C GLU A 141 -5.32 -19.25 4.32
N LEU A 142 -5.84 -18.05 4.60
CA LEU A 142 -5.64 -17.38 5.88
C LEU A 142 -6.19 -18.19 7.06
N GLU A 143 -7.37 -18.79 6.92
CA GLU A 143 -7.97 -19.65 7.95
C GLU A 143 -7.09 -20.87 8.25
N LYS A 144 -6.49 -21.52 7.25
CA LYS A 144 -5.56 -22.65 7.46
C LYS A 144 -4.31 -22.25 8.25
N LEU A 145 -3.82 -21.03 8.04
CA LEU A 145 -2.61 -20.51 8.69
C LEU A 145 -2.81 -20.10 10.15
N LEU A 146 -4.06 -20.07 10.61
CA LEU A 146 -4.44 -19.72 11.98
C LEU A 146 -4.77 -20.94 12.86
N VAL A 147 -4.72 -22.15 12.30
CA VAL A 147 -4.96 -23.43 12.99
C VAL A 147 -3.70 -23.93 13.68
#